data_AF-A0A067EBS1-F1
#
_entry.id   AF-A0A067EBS1-F1
#
_cell.length_a   1.000
_cell.length_b   1.000
_cell.length_c   1.000
_cell.angle_alpha   90.00
_cell.angle_beta   90.00
_cell.angle_gamma   90.00
#
_symmetry.space_group_name_H-M   'P 1'
#
loop_
_entity.id
_entity.type
_entity.pdbx_description
1 polymer ?
#
loop_
_entity_poly.entity_id
_entity_poly.type
_entity_poly.pdbx_seq_one_letter_code
_entity_poly.pdbx_strand_id
1 'polypeptide(L)'
;MNLRVIMNKSSNVLKKTVNFCWIYLLQEVLSAIQKGKPGAFSPGRPTQFLRNYKSSLDFLAYLEGYCPSRSAVAKFRAEAIYVEFMKQWNVGVYFSLRFQEIAGALDSALTAASLAPVQNSNSNQGNSQALTLKQSVTLLDSMKSCWRQDVFLLPCSDKFLRLSLQLLSRYSNWLSSGLAARSSGHASFNPGNEWAISAAPDDFIYIIHDINCLATEVSGDYLTHVLQLLSSCSSEVLDLVKQSILEGGKSLSSMLPVVINTIVDALVEKAVEDLRQLKGITATYRMTNKPLPVRHSPYVSGVLRPLKTLLEGERAMTYLTPEAKNELLLDAATQITSRYHELAAELISVARKTESSLLKIRQGAQRRAGASSDVSDHNVSDTDKICMQLFLDIQEYGRSLAALGVQAADIPPYRSLWQCVAPSDRQSLIKF
;
A
#
# COMPACT_ATOMS: atom_id res chain seq x y z
N MET A 1 -78.76 23.02 17.63
CA MET A 1 -77.86 22.40 18.62
C MET A 1 -76.76 21.64 17.87
N ASN A 2 -75.57 22.24 17.86
CA ASN A 2 -74.27 21.90 17.26
C ASN A 2 -74.02 20.57 16.50
N LEU A 3 -73.88 20.67 15.17
CA LEU A 3 -73.17 19.75 14.26
C LEU A 3 -71.69 19.49 14.63
N ARG A 4 -71.11 20.29 15.54
CA ARG A 4 -69.77 20.06 16.12
C ARG A 4 -69.69 18.86 17.08
N VAL A 5 -70.82 18.41 17.66
CA VAL A 5 -70.80 17.29 18.62
C VAL A 5 -70.83 15.93 17.91
N ILE A 6 -71.41 15.85 16.71
CA ILE A 6 -71.43 14.62 15.91
C ILE A 6 -70.06 14.39 15.24
N MET A 7 -69.38 15.43 14.77
CA MET A 7 -68.02 15.28 14.20
C MET A 7 -66.95 14.88 15.22
N ASN A 8 -67.17 15.11 16.53
CA ASN A 8 -66.21 14.70 17.57
C ASN A 8 -66.36 13.24 18.02
N LYS A 9 -67.55 12.62 17.88
CA LYS A 9 -67.73 11.17 18.11
C LYS A 9 -67.37 10.31 16.88
N SER A 10 -67.39 10.90 15.68
CA SER A 10 -67.04 10.20 14.44
C SER A 10 -65.53 10.09 14.17
N SER A 11 -64.68 10.85 14.87
CA SER A 11 -63.21 10.83 14.66
C SER A 11 -62.59 9.46 14.94
N ASN A 12 -63.02 8.76 16.00
CA ASN A 12 -62.47 7.44 16.35
C ASN A 12 -63.06 6.30 15.50
N VAL A 13 -64.30 6.43 15.03
CA VAL A 13 -64.92 5.44 14.14
C VAL A 13 -64.33 5.58 12.74
N LEU A 14 -64.27 6.78 12.15
CA LEU A 14 -63.60 7.03 10.87
C LEU A 14 -62.11 6.66 10.92
N LYS A 15 -61.40 6.95 12.01
CA LYS A 15 -60.00 6.52 12.16
C LYS A 15 -59.86 5.00 12.22
N LYS A 16 -60.79 4.28 12.87
CA LYS A 16 -60.82 2.81 12.87
C LYS A 16 -61.16 2.26 11.48
N THR A 17 -62.13 2.84 10.78
CA THR A 17 -62.52 2.42 9.41
C THR A 17 -61.41 2.68 8.40
N VAL A 18 -60.70 3.80 8.50
CA VAL A 18 -59.55 4.13 7.65
C VAL A 18 -58.37 3.20 7.93
N ASN A 19 -58.02 2.92 9.19
CA ASN A 19 -57.00 1.91 9.53
C ASN A 19 -57.37 0.51 9.01
N PHE A 20 -58.65 0.15 9.08
CA PHE A 20 -59.15 -1.12 8.56
C PHE A 20 -58.90 -1.21 7.05
N CYS A 21 -59.29 -0.21 6.26
CA CYS A 21 -59.12 -0.22 4.80
C CYS A 21 -57.67 -0.45 4.34
N TRP A 22 -56.67 0.14 5.01
CA TRP A 22 -55.26 -0.02 4.63
C TRP A 22 -54.70 -1.42 4.92
N ILE A 23 -55.15 -2.03 6.02
CA ILE A 23 -54.80 -3.40 6.39
C ILE A 23 -55.30 -4.39 5.33
N TYR A 24 -56.56 -4.25 4.88
CA TYR A 24 -57.11 -5.09 3.81
C TYR A 24 -56.44 -4.84 2.46
N LEU A 25 -56.14 -3.59 2.13
CA LEU A 25 -55.45 -3.28 0.88
C LEU A 25 -54.06 -3.92 0.85
N LEU A 26 -53.30 -3.82 1.95
CA LEU A 26 -51.98 -4.46 2.04
C LEU A 26 -52.09 -6.00 1.96
N GLN A 27 -53.13 -6.57 2.57
CA GLN A 27 -53.41 -8.00 2.50
C GLN A 27 -53.75 -8.45 1.06
N GLU A 28 -54.57 -7.69 0.34
CA GLU A 28 -54.94 -8.00 -1.04
C GLU A 28 -53.73 -7.87 -1.98
N VAL A 29 -52.93 -6.81 -1.82
CA VAL A 29 -51.68 -6.62 -2.57
C VAL A 29 -50.71 -7.76 -2.30
N LEU A 30 -50.52 -8.17 -1.04
CA LEU A 30 -49.67 -9.30 -0.70
C LEU A 30 -50.16 -10.59 -1.39
N SER A 31 -51.46 -10.89 -1.31
CA SER A 31 -52.06 -12.07 -1.95
C SER A 31 -51.91 -12.04 -3.47
N ALA A 32 -52.12 -10.87 -4.09
CA ALA A 32 -52.00 -10.68 -5.53
C ALA A 32 -50.55 -10.90 -6.01
N ILE A 33 -49.55 -10.39 -5.28
CA ILE A 33 -48.14 -10.63 -5.62
C ILE A 33 -47.80 -12.11 -5.46
N GLN A 34 -48.20 -12.74 -4.35
CA GLN A 34 -47.93 -14.15 -4.09
C GLN A 34 -48.54 -15.08 -5.15
N LYS A 35 -49.76 -14.79 -5.62
CA LYS A 35 -50.44 -15.59 -6.65
C LYS A 35 -49.95 -15.28 -8.06
N GLY A 36 -49.81 -14.00 -8.40
CA GLY A 36 -49.50 -13.57 -9.76
C GLY A 36 -48.01 -13.62 -10.11
N LYS A 37 -47.13 -13.33 -9.14
CA LYS A 37 -45.68 -13.23 -9.38
C LYS A 37 -44.87 -13.54 -8.11
N PRO A 38 -44.87 -14.80 -7.62
CA PRO A 38 -44.17 -15.17 -6.39
C PRO A 38 -42.67 -14.89 -6.43
N GLY A 39 -42.06 -14.97 -7.62
CA GLY A 39 -40.66 -14.61 -7.83
C GLY A 39 -40.30 -13.14 -7.60
N ALA A 40 -41.28 -12.25 -7.38
CA ALA A 40 -41.03 -10.83 -7.11
C ALA A 40 -40.25 -10.59 -5.81
N PHE A 41 -40.42 -11.48 -4.82
CA PHE A 41 -39.71 -11.45 -3.54
C PHE A 41 -38.38 -12.22 -3.58
N SER A 42 -38.03 -12.86 -4.71
CA SER A 42 -36.86 -13.72 -4.76
C SER A 42 -35.56 -12.90 -4.79
N PRO A 43 -34.64 -13.09 -3.83
CA PRO A 43 -33.35 -12.41 -3.83
C PRO A 43 -32.41 -12.94 -4.92
N GLY A 44 -32.71 -14.09 -5.55
CA GLY A 44 -31.89 -14.71 -6.61
C GLY A 44 -31.72 -13.86 -7.88
N ARG A 45 -32.44 -12.74 -7.99
CA ARG A 45 -32.19 -11.68 -8.98
C ARG A 45 -31.99 -10.35 -8.25
N PRO A 46 -30.78 -10.07 -7.71
CA PRO A 46 -30.55 -8.98 -6.76
C PRO A 46 -31.04 -7.61 -7.25
N THR A 47 -30.73 -7.23 -8.50
CA THR A 47 -31.16 -5.94 -9.06
C THR A 47 -32.68 -5.80 -9.12
N GLN A 48 -33.39 -6.86 -9.52
CA GLN A 48 -34.84 -6.84 -9.56
C GLN A 48 -35.45 -6.88 -8.16
N PHE A 49 -34.87 -7.67 -7.25
CA PHE A 49 -35.26 -7.71 -5.84
C PHE A 49 -35.18 -6.33 -5.21
N LEU A 50 -34.06 -5.62 -5.38
CA LEU A 50 -33.88 -4.27 -4.85
C LEU A 50 -34.92 -3.30 -5.40
N ARG A 51 -35.15 -3.31 -6.71
CA ARG A 51 -36.14 -2.45 -7.35
C ARG A 51 -37.55 -2.70 -6.79
N ASN A 52 -37.93 -3.97 -6.66
CA ASN A 52 -39.22 -4.36 -6.11
C ASN A 52 -39.33 -3.97 -4.63
N TYR A 53 -38.28 -4.20 -3.85
CA TYR A 53 -38.21 -3.86 -2.44
C TYR A 53 -38.38 -2.35 -2.23
N LYS A 54 -37.63 -1.51 -2.96
CA LYS A 54 -37.78 -0.05 -2.90
C LYS A 54 -39.19 0.40 -3.28
N SER A 55 -39.74 -0.15 -4.37
CA SER A 55 -41.12 0.13 -4.78
C SER A 55 -42.13 -0.26 -3.69
N SER A 56 -41.87 -1.35 -2.96
CA SER A 56 -42.71 -1.77 -1.84
C SER A 56 -42.63 -0.81 -0.65
N LEU A 57 -41.45 -0.25 -0.37
CA LEU A 57 -41.28 0.78 0.67
C LEU A 57 -41.97 2.08 0.27
N ASP A 58 -41.88 2.49 -0.99
CA ASP A 58 -42.57 3.67 -1.51
C ASP A 58 -44.10 3.50 -1.41
N PHE A 59 -44.60 2.30 -1.72
CA PHE A 59 -46.01 1.94 -1.53
C PHE A 59 -46.42 2.00 -0.06
N LEU A 60 -45.63 1.43 0.85
CA LEU A 60 -45.91 1.50 2.29
C LEU A 60 -45.87 2.94 2.80
N ALA A 61 -44.90 3.75 2.37
CA ALA A 61 -44.81 5.16 2.71
C ALA A 61 -46.03 5.96 2.21
N TYR A 62 -46.54 5.63 1.03
CA TYR A 62 -47.78 6.20 0.51
C TYR A 62 -48.98 5.87 1.41
N LEU A 63 -49.12 4.62 1.86
CA LEU A 63 -50.17 4.24 2.83
C LEU A 63 -50.00 4.95 4.18
N GLU A 64 -48.77 5.04 4.68
CA GLU A 64 -48.44 5.73 5.93
C GLU A 64 -48.75 7.24 5.86
N GLY A 65 -48.67 7.86 4.68
CA GLY A 65 -49.03 9.26 4.45
C GLY A 65 -50.50 9.57 4.78
N TYR A 66 -51.38 8.56 4.76
CA TYR A 66 -52.79 8.71 5.16
C TYR A 66 -53.02 8.51 6.66
N CYS A 67 -52.00 8.13 7.43
CA CYS A 67 -52.12 8.01 8.87
C CYS A 67 -52.17 9.42 9.52
N PRO A 68 -53.13 9.69 10.43
CA PRO A 68 -53.36 11.03 10.98
C PRO A 68 -52.28 11.49 11.97
N SER A 69 -51.39 10.61 12.43
CA SER A 69 -50.33 10.94 13.39
C SER A 69 -49.18 9.92 13.35
N ARG A 70 -48.01 10.30 13.87
CA ARG A 70 -46.86 9.40 14.04
C ARG A 70 -47.19 8.16 14.89
N SER A 71 -48.06 8.30 15.89
CA SER A 71 -48.53 7.18 16.70
C SER A 71 -49.40 6.21 15.89
N ALA A 72 -50.21 6.72 14.95
CA ALA A 72 -51.01 5.88 14.06
C ALA A 72 -50.12 5.10 13.07
N VAL A 73 -49.06 5.73 12.53
CA VAL A 73 -48.05 5.04 11.72
C VAL A 73 -47.37 3.92 12.51
N ALA A 74 -46.94 4.19 13.74
CA ALA A 74 -46.33 3.18 14.60
C ALA A 74 -47.26 1.98 14.86
N LYS A 75 -48.56 2.23 15.05
CA LYS A 75 -49.57 1.17 15.18
C LYS A 75 -49.70 0.36 13.89
N PHE A 76 -49.79 1.03 12.73
CA PHE A 76 -49.88 0.36 11.43
C PHE A 76 -48.67 -0.53 11.15
N ARG A 77 -47.46 -0.05 11.43
CA ARG A 77 -46.22 -0.86 11.30
C ARG A 77 -46.17 -2.06 12.24
N ALA A 78 -46.88 -2.01 13.36
CA ALA A 78 -46.97 -3.11 14.33
C ALA A 78 -48.06 -4.13 13.97
N GLU A 79 -48.93 -3.85 13.00
CA GLU A 79 -49.96 -4.79 12.56
C GLU A 79 -49.35 -6.07 11.96
N ALA A 80 -49.98 -7.21 12.21
CA ALA A 80 -49.47 -8.51 11.77
C ALA A 80 -49.27 -8.59 10.26
N ILE A 81 -50.16 -7.98 9.46
CA ILE A 81 -50.06 -7.98 8.01
C ILE A 81 -48.86 -7.18 7.51
N TYR A 82 -48.52 -6.08 8.17
CA TYR A 82 -47.37 -5.24 7.82
C TYR A 82 -46.08 -6.03 8.08
N VAL A 83 -45.99 -6.65 9.25
CA VAL A 83 -44.86 -7.50 9.62
C VAL A 83 -44.73 -8.68 8.66
N GLU A 84 -45.84 -9.34 8.30
CA GLU A 84 -45.84 -10.47 7.37
C GLU A 84 -45.42 -10.05 5.96
N PHE A 85 -45.89 -8.90 5.48
CA PHE A 85 -45.45 -8.31 4.21
C PHE A 85 -43.95 -8.03 4.21
N MET A 86 -43.43 -7.43 5.29
CA MET A 86 -42.00 -7.14 5.41
C MET A 86 -41.14 -8.40 5.51
N LYS A 87 -41.64 -9.47 6.15
CA LYS A 87 -40.94 -10.78 6.25
C LYS A 87 -40.71 -11.46 4.90
N GLN A 88 -41.53 -11.17 3.89
CA GLN A 88 -41.31 -11.71 2.54
C GLN A 88 -39.98 -11.24 1.93
N TRP A 89 -39.48 -10.07 2.34
CA TRP A 89 -38.25 -9.50 1.84
C TRP A 89 -37.04 -10.03 2.62
N ASN A 90 -36.43 -11.10 2.13
CA ASN A 90 -35.20 -11.64 2.72
C ASN A 90 -33.97 -10.78 2.38
N VAL A 91 -33.88 -9.62 3.02
CA VAL A 91 -32.78 -8.67 2.85
C VAL A 91 -31.42 -9.28 3.27
N GLY A 92 -31.43 -10.25 4.20
CA GLY A 92 -30.24 -11.00 4.59
C GLY A 92 -29.64 -11.79 3.44
N VAL A 93 -30.45 -12.59 2.74
CA VAL A 93 -29.99 -13.36 1.56
C VAL A 93 -29.62 -12.45 0.41
N TYR A 94 -30.34 -11.35 0.20
CA TYR A 94 -29.95 -10.33 -0.78
C TYR A 94 -28.54 -9.80 -0.51
N PHE A 95 -28.24 -9.43 0.75
CA PHE A 95 -26.90 -8.97 1.12
C PHE A 95 -25.86 -10.07 0.89
N SER A 96 -26.13 -11.32 1.25
CA SER A 96 -25.18 -12.43 1.03
C SER A 96 -24.81 -12.59 -0.45
N LEU A 97 -25.77 -12.45 -1.37
CA LEU A 97 -25.50 -12.50 -2.81
C LEU A 97 -24.66 -11.30 -3.27
N ARG A 98 -25.00 -10.08 -2.82
CA ARG A 98 -24.19 -8.88 -3.13
C ARG A 98 -22.79 -8.95 -2.54
N PHE A 99 -22.63 -9.52 -1.35
CA PHE A 99 -21.33 -9.76 -0.73
C PHE A 99 -20.48 -10.68 -1.61
N GLN A 100 -21.03 -11.81 -2.06
CA GLN A 100 -20.31 -12.76 -2.91
C GLN A 100 -19.91 -12.13 -4.25
N GLU A 101 -20.80 -11.36 -4.86
CA GLU A 101 -20.52 -10.62 -6.10
C GLU A 101 -19.38 -9.62 -5.93
N ILE A 102 -19.47 -8.75 -4.92
CA ILE A 102 -18.52 -7.64 -4.72
C ILE A 102 -17.17 -8.13 -4.20
N ALA A 103 -17.17 -8.97 -3.16
CA ALA A 103 -15.95 -9.51 -2.58
C ALA A 103 -15.28 -10.52 -3.53
N GLY A 104 -16.06 -11.35 -4.23
CA GLY A 104 -15.55 -12.31 -5.20
C GLY A 104 -14.88 -11.66 -6.40
N ALA A 105 -15.36 -10.49 -6.84
CA ALA A 105 -14.69 -9.70 -7.87
C ALA A 105 -13.28 -9.27 -7.44
N LEU A 106 -13.12 -8.76 -6.22
CA LEU A 106 -11.82 -8.41 -5.67
C LEU A 106 -10.93 -9.65 -5.50
N ASP A 107 -11.45 -10.72 -4.87
CA ASP A 107 -10.68 -11.95 -4.66
C ASP A 107 -10.14 -12.52 -5.98
N SER A 108 -10.94 -12.48 -7.04
CA SER A 108 -10.52 -12.91 -8.38
C SER A 108 -9.45 -12.02 -9.00
N ALA A 109 -9.41 -10.73 -8.65
CA ALA A 109 -8.35 -9.82 -9.10
C ALA A 109 -7.04 -10.03 -8.31
N LEU A 110 -7.14 -10.32 -7.02
CA LEU A 110 -5.97 -10.52 -6.14
C LEU A 110 -5.25 -11.85 -6.39
N THR A 111 -5.92 -12.85 -6.96
CA THR A 111 -5.29 -14.14 -7.34
C THR A 111 -4.44 -14.07 -8.62
N ALA A 112 -4.43 -12.93 -9.32
CA ALA A 112 -3.61 -12.75 -10.51
C ALA A 112 -2.10 -12.87 -10.18
N ALA A 113 -1.38 -13.66 -10.96
CA ALA A 113 0.05 -13.94 -10.74
C ALA A 113 0.99 -12.80 -11.15
N SER A 114 0.48 -11.68 -11.66
CA SER A 114 1.30 -10.54 -12.11
C SER A 114 0.66 -9.18 -11.87
N LEU A 115 1.50 -8.16 -11.72
CA LEU A 115 1.11 -6.75 -11.70
C LEU A 115 0.99 -6.24 -13.13
N ALA A 116 -0.23 -6.26 -13.67
CA ALA A 116 -0.50 -5.69 -14.99
C ALA A 116 -1.13 -4.30 -14.85
N PRO A 117 -0.50 -3.24 -15.39
CA PRO A 117 -1.14 -1.94 -15.46
C PRO A 117 -2.35 -2.00 -16.41
N VAL A 118 -3.41 -1.27 -16.06
CA VAL A 118 -4.60 -1.14 -16.89
C VAL A 118 -4.24 -0.29 -18.11
N GLN A 119 -4.51 -0.81 -19.31
CA GLN A 119 -4.37 -0.02 -20.54
C GLN A 119 -5.47 1.04 -20.55
N ASN A 120 -5.12 2.28 -20.25
CA ASN A 120 -6.01 3.43 -20.31
C ASN A 120 -6.37 3.74 -21.77
N SER A 121 -7.33 3.00 -22.33
CA SER A 121 -7.86 3.28 -23.67
C SER A 121 -8.89 4.42 -23.70
N ASN A 122 -9.27 5.02 -22.55
CA ASN A 122 -10.24 6.12 -22.50
C ASN A 122 -9.91 7.15 -21.41
N SER A 123 -8.86 7.94 -21.59
CA SER A 123 -8.60 9.15 -20.80
C SER A 123 -9.55 10.28 -21.23
N ASN A 124 -10.81 10.25 -20.77
CA ASN A 124 -11.79 11.32 -21.04
C ASN A 124 -12.67 11.69 -19.83
N GLN A 125 -12.20 11.47 -18.59
CA GLN A 125 -12.80 12.11 -17.40
C GLN A 125 -11.68 12.58 -16.46
N GLY A 126 -11.74 13.87 -16.12
CA GLY A 126 -10.63 14.63 -15.57
C GLY A 126 -10.30 14.41 -14.10
N ASN A 127 -9.10 14.89 -13.75
CA ASN A 127 -8.60 15.32 -12.44
C ASN A 127 -8.57 14.35 -11.23
N SER A 128 -9.01 13.09 -11.35
CA SER A 128 -8.58 12.05 -10.39
C SER A 128 -7.30 11.40 -10.91
N GLN A 129 -6.24 11.36 -10.08
CA GLN A 129 -5.06 10.52 -10.37
C GLN A 129 -5.54 9.10 -10.62
N ALA A 130 -5.44 8.66 -11.88
CA ALA A 130 -5.96 7.37 -12.27
C ALA A 130 -5.14 6.26 -11.60
N LEU A 131 -5.84 5.31 -10.98
CA LEU A 131 -5.24 4.07 -10.50
C LEU A 131 -4.66 3.30 -11.68
N THR A 132 -3.53 2.64 -11.43
CA THR A 132 -2.73 1.99 -12.47
C THR A 132 -2.94 0.49 -12.48
N LEU A 133 -2.97 -0.17 -11.33
CA LEU A 133 -3.07 -1.62 -11.23
C LEU A 133 -4.53 -2.07 -11.24
N LYS A 134 -4.79 -3.17 -11.95
CA LYS A 134 -6.13 -3.78 -12.00
C LYS A 134 -6.68 -4.12 -10.61
N GLN A 135 -5.81 -4.57 -9.70
CA GLN A 135 -6.14 -4.91 -8.33
C GLN A 135 -6.67 -3.69 -7.56
N SER A 136 -5.99 -2.56 -7.68
CA SER A 136 -6.35 -1.30 -7.03
C SER A 136 -7.65 -0.72 -7.61
N VAL A 137 -7.81 -0.76 -8.94
CA VAL A 137 -9.05 -0.35 -9.62
C VAL A 137 -10.23 -1.19 -9.13
N THR A 138 -10.07 -2.51 -9.09
CA THR A 138 -11.13 -3.44 -8.65
C THR A 138 -11.48 -3.22 -7.18
N LEU A 139 -10.50 -2.92 -6.31
CA LEU A 139 -10.77 -2.55 -4.92
C LEU A 139 -11.68 -1.31 -4.85
N LEU A 140 -11.31 -0.24 -5.54
CA LEU A 140 -12.06 1.01 -5.50
C LEU A 140 -13.47 0.83 -6.06
N ASP A 141 -13.61 0.12 -7.17
CA ASP A 141 -14.91 -0.20 -7.79
C ASP A 141 -15.79 -1.03 -6.85
N SER A 142 -15.23 -2.06 -6.21
CA SER A 142 -15.94 -2.89 -5.23
C SER A 142 -16.39 -2.07 -4.02
N MET A 143 -15.53 -1.17 -3.51
CA MET A 143 -15.89 -0.27 -2.41
C MET A 143 -17.00 0.69 -2.81
N LYS A 144 -16.89 1.35 -3.97
CA LYS A 144 -17.94 2.24 -4.50
C LYS A 144 -19.25 1.48 -4.71
N SER A 145 -19.18 0.24 -5.18
CA SER A 145 -20.34 -0.63 -5.43
C SER A 145 -21.18 -0.86 -4.18
N CYS A 146 -20.57 -1.04 -3.01
CA CYS A 146 -21.28 -1.19 -1.72
C CYS A 146 -22.28 -0.06 -1.44
N TRP A 147 -22.01 1.15 -1.96
CA TRP A 147 -22.76 2.37 -1.68
C TRP A 147 -23.46 2.95 -2.90
N ARG A 148 -23.52 2.20 -4.02
CA ARG A 148 -24.30 2.63 -5.18
C ARG A 148 -25.79 2.51 -4.91
N GLN A 149 -26.58 3.40 -5.50
CA GLN A 149 -28.03 3.41 -5.31
C GLN A 149 -28.73 2.13 -5.83
N ASP A 150 -28.14 1.43 -6.79
CA ASP A 150 -28.64 0.17 -7.35
C ASP A 150 -28.15 -1.10 -6.62
N VAL A 151 -27.45 -0.92 -5.48
CA VAL A 151 -26.95 -2.00 -4.62
C VAL A 151 -27.34 -1.78 -3.16
N PHE A 152 -27.17 -0.55 -2.67
CA PHE A 152 -27.28 -0.19 -1.27
C PHE A 152 -28.71 -0.30 -0.70
N LEU A 153 -28.77 -0.84 0.51
CA LEU A 153 -29.97 -0.90 1.35
C LEU A 153 -29.64 -0.35 2.73
N LEU A 154 -30.36 0.70 3.13
CA LEU A 154 -30.19 1.34 4.44
C LEU A 154 -30.32 0.34 5.63
N PRO A 155 -31.25 -0.63 5.62
CA PRO A 155 -31.33 -1.65 6.67
C PRO A 155 -30.12 -2.60 6.76
N CYS A 156 -29.18 -2.54 5.82
CA CYS A 156 -27.93 -3.31 5.81
C CYS A 156 -26.70 -2.40 5.78
N SER A 157 -26.83 -1.13 6.20
CA SER A 157 -25.72 -0.18 6.20
C SER A 157 -24.53 -0.65 7.02
N ASP A 158 -24.78 -1.29 8.17
CA ASP A 158 -23.77 -1.91 9.02
C ASP A 158 -23.00 -3.00 8.27
N LYS A 159 -23.71 -3.83 7.49
CA LYS A 159 -23.11 -4.92 6.71
C LYS A 159 -22.31 -4.41 5.51
N PHE A 160 -22.81 -3.40 4.79
CA PHE A 160 -22.09 -2.77 3.68
C PHE A 160 -20.86 -2.01 4.15
N LEU A 161 -20.92 -1.34 5.31
CA LEU A 161 -19.76 -0.75 5.94
C LEU A 161 -18.72 -1.81 6.30
N ARG A 162 -19.16 -2.88 6.98
CA ARG A 162 -18.28 -4.01 7.30
C ARG A 162 -17.63 -4.59 6.04
N LEU A 163 -18.38 -4.81 4.97
CA LEU A 163 -17.84 -5.28 3.70
C LEU A 163 -16.79 -4.31 3.14
N SER A 164 -17.06 -3.01 3.15
CA SER A 164 -16.10 -1.99 2.67
C SER A 164 -14.77 -2.04 3.42
N LEU A 165 -14.81 -2.16 4.75
CA LEU A 165 -13.61 -2.30 5.59
C LEU A 165 -12.91 -3.66 5.37
N GLN A 166 -13.68 -4.73 5.13
CA GLN A 166 -13.12 -6.03 4.80
C GLN A 166 -12.41 -6.03 3.44
N LEU A 167 -12.90 -5.28 2.44
CA LEU A 167 -12.24 -5.14 1.13
C LEU A 167 -10.88 -4.45 1.28
N LEU A 168 -10.82 -3.35 2.05
CA LEU A 168 -9.56 -2.67 2.39
C LEU A 168 -8.59 -3.62 3.10
N SER A 169 -9.07 -4.33 4.12
CA SER A 169 -8.25 -5.29 4.88
C SER A 169 -7.72 -6.42 3.99
N ARG A 170 -8.53 -6.96 3.08
CA ARG A 170 -8.10 -8.00 2.12
C ARG A 170 -6.98 -7.50 1.22
N TYR A 171 -7.11 -6.29 0.68
CA TYR A 171 -6.08 -5.69 -0.16
C TYR A 171 -4.78 -5.43 0.61
N SER A 172 -4.86 -4.83 1.81
CA SER A 172 -3.68 -4.63 2.68
C SER A 172 -2.99 -5.94 3.04
N ASN A 173 -3.76 -6.97 3.37
CA ASN A 173 -3.21 -8.30 3.69
C ASN A 173 -2.57 -8.96 2.47
N TRP A 174 -3.15 -8.82 1.29
CA TRP A 174 -2.56 -9.30 0.04
C TRP A 174 -1.23 -8.60 -0.26
N LEU A 175 -1.17 -7.27 -0.14
CA LEU A 175 0.08 -6.52 -0.28
C LEU A 175 1.13 -6.98 0.74
N SER A 176 0.76 -7.03 2.03
CA SER A 176 1.68 -7.39 3.11
C SER A 176 2.21 -8.82 2.97
N SER A 177 1.34 -9.77 2.58
CA SER A 177 1.73 -11.16 2.34
C SER A 177 2.65 -11.30 1.13
N GLY A 178 2.37 -10.58 0.03
CA GLY A 178 3.22 -10.58 -1.15
C GLY A 178 4.60 -9.98 -0.88
N LEU A 179 4.66 -8.83 -0.21
CA LEU A 179 5.92 -8.17 0.17
C LEU A 179 6.75 -9.06 1.10
N ALA A 180 6.13 -9.68 2.12
CA ALA A 180 6.81 -10.62 3.01
C ALA A 180 7.34 -11.87 2.27
N ALA A 181 6.59 -12.38 1.28
CA ALA A 181 7.02 -13.51 0.45
C ALA A 181 8.27 -13.15 -0.38
N ARG A 182 8.36 -11.91 -0.87
CA ARG A 182 9.54 -11.41 -1.58
C ARG A 182 10.75 -11.27 -0.65
N SER A 183 10.59 -10.64 0.52
CA SER A 183 11.68 -10.45 1.48
C SER A 183 12.23 -11.77 2.05
N SER A 184 11.44 -12.84 2.09
CA SER A 184 11.83 -14.15 2.62
C SER A 184 12.47 -15.10 1.58
N GLY A 185 12.67 -14.65 0.34
CA GLY A 185 13.47 -15.39 -0.67
C GLY A 185 12.95 -16.78 -0.99
N HIS A 186 11.73 -16.88 -1.56
CA HIS A 186 11.07 -18.11 -2.01
C HIS A 186 10.76 -19.19 -0.95
N ALA A 187 11.08 -18.96 0.33
CA ALA A 187 10.90 -19.95 1.40
C ALA A 187 9.43 -20.14 1.85
N SER A 188 8.51 -19.23 1.48
CA SER A 188 7.07 -19.39 1.72
C SER A 188 6.27 -19.26 0.42
N PHE A 189 6.08 -20.39 -0.28
CA PHE A 189 5.13 -20.46 -1.39
C PHE A 189 3.71 -20.50 -0.82
N ASN A 190 3.14 -19.32 -0.57
CA ASN A 190 1.70 -19.17 -0.40
C ASN A 190 1.07 -18.96 -1.79
N PRO A 191 0.14 -19.84 -2.23
CA PRO A 191 -0.59 -19.64 -3.47
C PRO A 191 -1.24 -18.24 -3.50
N GLY A 192 -0.98 -17.46 -4.56
CA GLY A 192 -1.49 -16.09 -4.70
C GLY A 192 -0.47 -14.96 -4.46
N ASN A 193 0.76 -15.27 -4.02
CA ASN A 193 1.82 -14.26 -3.80
C ASN A 193 2.87 -14.21 -4.93
N GLU A 194 2.66 -14.94 -6.02
CA GLU A 194 3.60 -15.07 -7.15
C GLU A 194 3.88 -13.73 -7.85
N TRP A 195 2.92 -12.81 -7.80
CA TRP A 195 3.06 -11.46 -8.36
C TRP A 195 4.24 -10.70 -7.74
N ALA A 196 4.48 -10.85 -6.44
CA ALA A 196 5.50 -10.07 -5.74
C ALA A 196 6.91 -10.57 -6.06
N ILE A 197 7.04 -11.86 -6.32
CA ILE A 197 8.31 -12.50 -6.68
C ILE A 197 8.66 -12.22 -8.14
N SER A 198 7.67 -12.31 -9.04
CA SER A 198 7.87 -12.11 -10.48
C SER A 198 8.02 -10.62 -10.88
N ALA A 199 7.48 -9.70 -10.08
CA ALA A 199 7.55 -8.27 -10.35
C ALA A 199 8.99 -7.73 -10.31
N ALA A 200 9.30 -6.86 -11.26
CA ALA A 200 10.52 -6.06 -11.25
C ALA A 200 10.44 -4.98 -10.15
N PRO A 201 11.57 -4.51 -9.60
CA PRO A 201 11.58 -3.43 -8.60
C PRO A 201 10.81 -2.19 -9.05
N ASP A 202 10.92 -1.85 -10.33
CA ASP A 202 10.24 -0.74 -10.98
C ASP A 202 8.71 -0.89 -11.06
N ASP A 203 8.17 -2.11 -10.94
CA ASP A 203 6.71 -2.34 -10.92
C ASP A 203 6.10 -1.93 -9.57
N PHE A 204 6.88 -1.94 -8.48
CA PHE A 204 6.41 -1.51 -7.15
C PHE A 204 6.16 0.00 -7.07
N ILE A 205 6.65 0.79 -8.02
CA ILE A 205 6.31 2.21 -8.16
C ILE A 205 4.80 2.39 -8.38
N TYR A 206 4.17 1.50 -9.16
CA TYR A 206 2.72 1.52 -9.36
C TYR A 206 1.96 1.29 -8.05
N ILE A 207 2.49 0.43 -7.18
CA ILE A 207 1.90 0.16 -5.85
C ILE A 207 1.98 1.42 -4.98
N ILE A 208 3.12 2.11 -4.95
CA ILE A 208 3.28 3.38 -4.21
C ILE A 208 2.25 4.42 -4.67
N HIS A 209 2.13 4.60 -5.98
CA HIS A 209 1.17 5.54 -6.58
C HIS A 209 -0.28 5.17 -6.25
N ASP A 210 -0.66 3.91 -6.45
CA ASP A 210 -2.02 3.44 -6.20
C ASP A 210 -2.40 3.53 -4.73
N ILE A 211 -1.49 3.20 -3.80
CA ILE A 211 -1.74 3.34 -2.36
C ILE A 211 -2.03 4.81 -2.01
N ASN A 212 -1.25 5.76 -2.53
CA ASN A 212 -1.49 7.19 -2.31
C ASN A 212 -2.85 7.62 -2.86
N CYS A 213 -3.18 7.21 -4.08
CA CYS A 213 -4.47 7.52 -4.71
C CYS A 213 -5.65 6.94 -3.91
N LEU A 214 -5.55 5.66 -3.51
CA LEU A 214 -6.57 4.98 -2.70
C LEU A 214 -6.72 5.65 -1.33
N ALA A 215 -5.63 5.96 -0.64
CA ALA A 215 -5.68 6.59 0.68
C ALA A 215 -6.35 7.98 0.63
N THR A 216 -6.03 8.78 -0.40
CA THR A 216 -6.67 10.09 -0.64
C THR A 216 -8.15 9.93 -0.98
N GLU A 217 -8.51 9.03 -1.90
CA GLU A 217 -9.90 8.79 -2.29
C GLU A 217 -10.76 8.29 -1.12
N VAL A 218 -10.26 7.30 -0.36
CA VAL A 218 -10.93 6.72 0.82
C VAL A 218 -11.17 7.78 1.89
N SER A 219 -10.21 8.67 2.12
CA SER A 219 -10.29 9.73 3.13
C SER A 219 -11.05 10.98 2.64
N GLY A 220 -11.34 11.08 1.34
CA GLY A 220 -11.94 12.22 0.67
C GLY A 220 -13.37 11.96 0.19
N ASP A 221 -13.54 11.88 -1.13
CA ASP A 221 -14.84 11.80 -1.79
C ASP A 221 -15.64 10.56 -1.38
N TYR A 222 -14.96 9.41 -1.23
CA TYR A 222 -15.60 8.18 -0.80
C TYR A 222 -16.22 8.32 0.60
N LEU A 223 -15.45 8.81 1.58
CA LEU A 223 -15.94 9.06 2.93
C LEU A 223 -17.12 10.04 2.93
N THR A 224 -16.99 11.12 2.16
CA THR A 224 -18.04 12.15 2.06
C THR A 224 -19.34 11.56 1.52
N HIS A 225 -19.27 10.74 0.46
CA HIS A 225 -20.43 10.05 -0.11
C HIS A 225 -21.09 9.10 0.89
N VAL A 226 -20.31 8.32 1.63
CA VAL A 226 -20.85 7.40 2.66
C VAL A 226 -21.57 8.16 3.77
N LEU A 227 -20.98 9.26 4.27
CA LEU A 227 -21.60 10.07 5.32
C LEU A 227 -22.88 10.75 4.84
N GLN A 228 -22.95 11.18 3.58
CA GLN A 228 -24.16 11.73 2.98
C GLN A 228 -25.29 10.70 2.92
N LEU A 229 -25.00 9.45 2.54
CA LEU A 229 -26.01 8.38 2.51
C LEU A 229 -26.52 7.99 3.90
N LEU A 230 -25.71 8.21 4.94
CA LEU A 230 -26.04 7.91 6.32
C LEU A 230 -26.50 9.14 7.11
N SER A 231 -26.79 10.27 6.46
CA SER A 231 -27.09 11.55 7.11
C SER A 231 -28.31 11.50 8.05
N SER A 232 -29.17 10.49 7.92
CA SER A 232 -30.31 10.24 8.82
C SER A 232 -29.92 9.60 10.16
N CYS A 233 -28.70 9.08 10.30
CA CYS A 233 -28.19 8.46 11.53
C CYS A 233 -27.78 9.52 12.57
N SER A 234 -27.57 9.10 13.83
CA SER A 234 -27.07 10.01 14.88
C SER A 234 -25.63 10.45 14.60
N SER A 235 -25.23 11.60 15.15
CA SER A 235 -23.87 12.11 15.04
C SER A 235 -22.82 11.11 15.56
N GLU A 236 -23.13 10.43 16.67
CA GLU A 236 -22.27 9.40 17.25
C GLU A 236 -21.97 8.26 16.27
N VAL A 237 -22.98 7.80 15.52
CA VAL A 237 -22.80 6.76 14.50
C VAL A 237 -21.96 7.28 13.36
N LEU A 238 -22.24 8.50 12.87
CA LEU A 238 -21.47 9.11 11.78
C LEU A 238 -20.00 9.29 12.14
N ASP A 239 -19.70 9.66 13.39
CA ASP A 239 -18.33 9.79 13.89
C ASP A 239 -17.60 8.44 13.91
N LEU A 240 -18.27 7.36 14.36
CA LEU A 240 -17.71 6.01 14.33
C LEU A 240 -17.45 5.51 12.90
N VAL A 241 -18.38 5.76 11.98
CA VAL A 241 -18.21 5.42 10.56
C VAL A 241 -17.02 6.17 9.98
N LYS A 242 -16.93 7.48 10.24
CA LYS A 242 -15.83 8.33 9.80
C LYS A 242 -14.49 7.83 10.31
N GLN A 243 -14.38 7.55 11.61
CA GLN A 243 -13.15 7.04 12.21
C GLN A 243 -12.73 5.70 11.60
N SER A 244 -13.68 4.77 11.41
CA SER A 244 -13.40 3.45 10.85
C SER A 244 -12.87 3.52 9.41
N ILE A 245 -13.45 4.38 8.58
CA ILE A 245 -13.00 4.57 7.18
C ILE A 245 -11.62 5.23 7.13
N LEU A 246 -11.39 6.26 7.96
CA LEU A 246 -10.09 6.94 8.05
C LEU A 246 -8.99 6.00 8.56
N GLU A 247 -9.29 5.11 9.49
CA GLU A 247 -8.36 4.07 9.93
C GLU A 247 -8.00 3.11 8.79
N GLY A 248 -8.98 2.73 7.96
CA GLY A 248 -8.74 1.97 6.73
C GLY A 248 -7.79 2.68 5.76
N GLY A 249 -7.96 3.98 5.55
CA GLY A 249 -7.04 4.80 4.73
C GLY A 249 -5.63 4.86 5.33
N LYS A 250 -5.50 5.04 6.64
CA LYS A 250 -4.20 5.02 7.34
C LYS A 250 -3.51 3.66 7.25
N SER A 251 -4.27 2.57 7.33
CA SER A 251 -3.72 1.22 7.16
C SER A 251 -3.10 1.04 5.77
N LEU A 252 -3.72 1.57 4.71
CA LEU A 252 -3.10 1.58 3.38
C LEU A 252 -1.80 2.38 3.36
N SER A 253 -1.80 3.62 3.87
CA SER A 253 -0.60 4.46 3.91
C SER A 253 0.54 3.84 4.73
N SER A 254 0.22 3.04 5.75
CA SER A 254 1.23 2.33 6.56
C SER A 254 2.01 1.27 5.77
N MET A 255 1.52 0.85 4.60
CA MET A 255 2.23 -0.07 3.70
C MET A 255 3.30 0.63 2.85
N LEU A 256 3.24 1.95 2.68
CA LEU A 256 4.18 2.70 1.83
C LEU A 256 5.65 2.47 2.21
N PRO A 257 6.06 2.57 3.51
CA PRO A 257 7.45 2.34 3.88
C PRO A 257 7.90 0.90 3.60
N VAL A 258 7.01 -0.09 3.69
CA VAL A 258 7.35 -1.50 3.40
C VAL A 258 7.60 -1.69 1.91
N VAL A 259 6.79 -1.06 1.06
CA VAL A 259 6.96 -1.09 -0.40
C VAL A 259 8.25 -0.37 -0.81
N ILE A 260 8.52 0.82 -0.24
CA ILE A 260 9.75 1.57 -0.50
C ILE A 260 10.97 0.75 -0.10
N ASN A 261 10.99 0.18 1.10
CA ASN A 261 12.09 -0.68 1.55
C ASN A 261 12.32 -1.88 0.61
N THR A 262 11.24 -2.46 0.07
CA THR A 262 11.36 -3.57 -0.89
C THR A 262 12.08 -3.15 -2.18
N ILE A 263 11.85 -1.92 -2.66
CA ILE A 263 12.59 -1.36 -3.81
C ILE A 263 14.04 -1.10 -3.40
N VAL A 264 14.27 -0.49 -2.23
CA VAL A 264 15.61 -0.19 -1.72
C VAL A 264 16.43 -1.46 -1.58
N ASP A 265 15.90 -2.53 -1.00
CA ASP A 265 16.59 -3.81 -0.85
C ASP A 265 17.05 -4.36 -2.21
N ALA A 266 16.17 -4.33 -3.22
CA ALA A 266 16.53 -4.78 -4.56
C ALA A 266 17.60 -3.89 -5.24
N LEU A 267 17.62 -2.59 -4.95
CA LEU A 267 18.68 -1.69 -5.41
C LEU A 267 20.01 -1.97 -4.70
N VAL A 268 19.96 -2.21 -3.39
CA VAL A 268 21.13 -2.54 -2.57
C VAL A 268 21.73 -3.85 -3.03
N GLU A 269 20.93 -4.88 -3.31
CA GLU A 269 21.40 -6.17 -3.85
C GLU A 269 22.18 -5.98 -5.16
N LYS A 270 21.62 -5.22 -6.12
CA LYS A 270 22.30 -4.89 -7.38
C LYS A 270 23.59 -4.10 -7.16
N ALA A 271 23.59 -3.12 -6.28
CA ALA A 271 24.80 -2.34 -5.96
C ALA A 271 25.88 -3.21 -5.30
N VAL A 272 25.48 -4.17 -4.45
CA VAL A 272 26.40 -5.11 -3.81
C VAL A 272 27.10 -6.01 -4.84
N GLU A 273 26.47 -6.34 -5.96
CA GLU A 273 27.13 -7.11 -7.04
C GLU A 273 28.35 -6.36 -7.60
N ASP A 274 28.23 -5.05 -7.83
CA ASP A 274 29.36 -4.21 -8.25
C ASP A 274 30.40 -4.07 -7.12
N LEU A 275 29.96 -3.89 -5.87
CA LEU A 275 30.84 -3.76 -4.71
C LEU A 275 31.68 -5.03 -4.45
N ARG A 276 31.29 -6.22 -4.93
CA ARG A 276 32.11 -7.43 -4.82
C ARG A 276 33.48 -7.28 -5.50
N GLN A 277 33.58 -6.41 -6.51
CA GLN A 277 34.84 -6.13 -7.22
C GLN A 277 35.89 -5.47 -6.33
N LEU A 278 35.50 -4.90 -5.19
CA LEU A 278 36.39 -4.35 -4.17
C LEU A 278 37.46 -5.36 -3.71
N LYS A 279 37.14 -6.66 -3.66
CA LYS A 279 38.10 -7.73 -3.34
C LYS A 279 39.27 -7.81 -4.33
N GLY A 280 39.07 -7.35 -5.58
CA GLY A 280 40.11 -7.27 -6.60
C GLY A 280 41.21 -6.24 -6.31
N ILE A 281 40.94 -5.24 -5.47
CA ILE A 281 41.93 -4.23 -5.06
C ILE A 281 43.09 -4.92 -4.31
N THR A 282 42.78 -5.83 -3.40
CA THR A 282 43.80 -6.59 -2.67
C THR A 282 44.68 -7.40 -3.61
N ALA A 283 44.09 -8.10 -4.58
CA ALA A 283 44.86 -8.86 -5.58
C ALA A 283 45.72 -7.97 -6.49
N THR A 284 45.29 -6.72 -6.70
CA THR A 284 45.98 -5.76 -7.57
C THR A 284 47.28 -5.25 -6.96
N TYR A 285 47.31 -4.99 -5.65
CA TYR A 285 48.44 -4.34 -5.00
C TYR A 285 49.29 -5.28 -4.14
N ARG A 286 48.71 -6.34 -3.57
CA ARG A 286 49.41 -7.25 -2.66
C ARG A 286 50.57 -7.98 -3.35
N MET A 287 51.77 -7.79 -2.83
CA MET A 287 53.02 -8.38 -3.34
C MET A 287 53.25 -8.10 -4.83
N THR A 288 52.83 -6.92 -5.28
CA THR A 288 53.05 -6.45 -6.64
C THR A 288 53.92 -5.19 -6.64
N ASN A 289 54.77 -5.04 -7.67
CA ASN A 289 55.53 -3.81 -7.89
C ASN A 289 54.69 -2.72 -8.59
N LYS A 290 53.36 -2.74 -8.44
CA LYS A 290 52.51 -1.72 -9.06
C LYS A 290 52.76 -0.34 -8.41
N PRO A 291 52.73 0.72 -9.23
CA PRO A 291 52.85 2.10 -8.74
C PRO A 291 51.63 2.49 -7.90
N LEU A 292 51.73 3.62 -7.21
CA LEU A 292 50.62 4.17 -6.42
C LEU A 292 49.39 4.45 -7.31
N PRO A 293 48.18 4.18 -6.80
CA PRO A 293 46.95 4.51 -7.51
C PRO A 293 46.81 6.02 -7.70
N VAL A 294 46.37 6.42 -8.90
CA VAL A 294 46.12 7.82 -9.28
C VAL A 294 44.70 8.07 -9.78
N ARG A 295 43.91 7.00 -9.96
CA ARG A 295 42.52 7.03 -10.41
C ARG A 295 41.69 6.09 -9.56
N HIS A 296 40.39 6.41 -9.44
CA HIS A 296 39.42 5.50 -8.83
C HIS A 296 39.25 4.23 -9.68
N SER A 297 38.76 3.17 -9.05
CA SER A 297 38.46 1.90 -9.66
C SER A 297 37.25 2.01 -10.60
N PRO A 298 37.19 1.21 -11.69
CA PRO A 298 36.08 1.28 -12.65
C PRO A 298 34.70 0.94 -12.06
N TYR A 299 34.65 0.02 -11.07
CA TYR A 299 33.40 -0.46 -10.47
C TYR A 299 32.60 0.64 -9.76
N VAL A 300 33.26 1.70 -9.29
CA VAL A 300 32.63 2.81 -8.53
C VAL A 300 31.49 3.45 -9.32
N SER A 301 31.67 3.59 -10.64
CA SER A 301 30.65 4.11 -11.55
C SER A 301 29.40 3.21 -11.70
N GLY A 302 29.51 1.94 -11.33
CA GLY A 302 28.42 0.97 -11.33
C GLY A 302 27.56 1.04 -10.07
N VAL A 303 28.15 1.36 -8.91
CA VAL A 303 27.51 1.23 -7.59
C VAL A 303 26.18 1.98 -7.49
N LEU A 304 26.11 3.22 -7.99
CA LEU A 304 24.87 4.04 -7.95
C LEU A 304 24.05 3.96 -9.24
N ARG A 305 24.50 3.20 -10.25
CA ARG A 305 23.80 3.06 -11.53
C ARG A 305 22.38 2.53 -11.36
N PRO A 306 22.10 1.47 -10.57
CA PRO A 306 20.73 0.97 -10.39
C PRO A 306 19.78 2.04 -9.85
N LEU A 307 20.21 2.81 -8.85
CA LEU A 307 19.43 3.89 -8.25
C LEU A 307 19.17 5.01 -9.26
N LYS A 308 20.21 5.43 -9.99
CA LYS A 308 20.10 6.44 -11.04
C LYS A 308 19.12 6.01 -12.13
N THR A 309 19.25 4.79 -12.67
CA THR A 309 18.37 4.26 -13.71
C THR A 309 16.92 4.21 -13.27
N LEU A 310 16.65 3.80 -12.02
CA LEU A 310 15.28 3.77 -11.49
C LEU A 310 14.70 5.19 -11.42
N LEU A 311 15.44 6.15 -10.85
CA LEU A 311 14.98 7.52 -10.66
C LEU A 311 14.83 8.31 -11.96
N GLU A 312 15.62 8.00 -12.99
CA GLU A 312 15.50 8.60 -14.33
C GLU A 312 14.48 7.88 -15.22
N GLY A 313 13.96 6.73 -14.76
CA GLY A 313 12.96 5.96 -15.47
C GLY A 313 11.62 6.67 -15.61
N GLU A 314 10.92 6.44 -16.73
CA GLU A 314 9.62 7.04 -17.04
C GLU A 314 8.59 6.82 -15.91
N ARG A 315 8.60 5.62 -15.30
CA ARG A 315 7.68 5.28 -14.21
C ARG A 315 7.92 6.13 -12.97
N ALA A 316 9.17 6.33 -12.56
CA ALA A 316 9.50 7.18 -11.44
C ALA A 316 9.11 8.64 -11.70
N MET A 317 9.27 9.13 -12.94
CA MET A 317 8.92 10.51 -13.30
C MET A 317 7.42 10.74 -13.38
N THR A 318 6.65 9.71 -13.72
CA THR A 318 5.20 9.81 -13.90
C THR A 318 4.43 9.59 -12.60
N TYR A 319 4.88 8.64 -11.77
CA TYR A 319 4.06 8.10 -10.67
C TYR A 319 4.59 8.37 -9.26
N LEU A 320 5.87 8.73 -9.09
CA LEU A 320 6.37 9.09 -7.76
C LEU A 320 6.15 10.57 -7.48
N THR A 321 5.69 10.87 -6.26
CA THR A 321 5.70 12.25 -5.76
C THR A 321 7.14 12.71 -5.48
N PRO A 322 7.42 14.02 -5.49
CA PRO A 322 8.74 14.54 -5.12
C PRO A 322 9.22 14.05 -3.75
N GLU A 323 8.30 13.92 -2.79
CA GLU A 323 8.57 13.45 -1.43
C GLU A 323 8.98 11.98 -1.43
N ALA A 324 8.19 11.11 -2.06
CA ALA A 324 8.49 9.67 -2.15
C ALA A 324 9.79 9.41 -2.94
N LYS A 325 10.05 10.22 -3.98
CA LYS A 325 11.30 10.16 -4.75
C LYS A 325 12.51 10.51 -3.88
N ASN A 326 12.41 11.55 -3.07
CA ASN A 326 13.47 11.97 -2.15
C ASN A 326 13.69 10.96 -1.02
N GLU A 327 12.62 10.40 -0.45
CA GLU A 327 12.68 9.34 0.56
C GLU A 327 13.42 8.11 -0.01
N LEU A 328 12.98 7.61 -1.16
CA LEU A 328 13.61 6.48 -1.85
C LEU A 328 15.10 6.75 -2.16
N LEU A 329 15.43 7.95 -2.63
CA LEU A 329 16.80 8.36 -2.92
C LEU A 329 17.69 8.33 -1.67
N LEU A 330 17.25 8.94 -0.57
CA LEU A 330 18.02 9.06 0.66
C LEU A 330 18.20 7.69 1.34
N ASP A 331 17.14 6.89 1.39
CA ASP A 331 17.19 5.56 2.00
C ASP A 331 18.09 4.62 1.20
N ALA A 332 17.94 4.57 -0.13
CA ALA A 332 18.79 3.76 -0.99
C ALA A 332 20.27 4.19 -0.92
N ALA A 333 20.54 5.50 -1.01
CA ALA A 333 21.91 6.01 -0.88
C ALA A 333 22.54 5.64 0.47
N THR A 334 21.78 5.76 1.56
CA THR A 334 22.24 5.42 2.90
C THR A 334 22.55 3.94 3.05
N GLN A 335 21.64 3.06 2.60
CA GLN A 335 21.82 1.61 2.73
C GLN A 335 22.93 1.07 1.82
N ILE A 336 23.03 1.55 0.58
CA ILE A 336 24.15 1.21 -0.32
C ILE A 336 25.47 1.65 0.31
N THR A 337 25.53 2.86 0.88
CA THR A 337 26.73 3.35 1.56
C THR A 337 27.07 2.48 2.78
N SER A 338 26.08 2.02 3.55
CA SER A 338 26.33 1.11 4.68
C SER A 338 26.99 -0.19 4.23
N ARG A 339 26.49 -0.81 3.15
CA ARG A 339 27.11 -2.02 2.58
C ARG A 339 28.52 -1.76 2.08
N TYR A 340 28.76 -0.61 1.44
CA TYR A 340 30.10 -0.24 1.01
C TYR A 340 31.02 -0.07 2.22
N HIS A 341 30.57 0.60 3.28
CA HIS A 341 31.35 0.76 4.51
C HIS A 341 31.74 -0.58 5.13
N GLU A 342 30.79 -1.50 5.29
CA GLU A 342 31.02 -2.85 5.82
C GLU A 342 32.10 -3.60 5.03
N LEU A 343 31.97 -3.65 3.70
CA LEU A 343 32.90 -4.36 2.82
C LEU A 343 34.29 -3.71 2.80
N ALA A 344 34.37 -2.39 2.78
CA ALA A 344 35.64 -1.67 2.81
C ALA A 344 36.37 -1.85 4.15
N ALA A 345 35.65 -1.74 5.27
CA ALA A 345 36.21 -1.95 6.61
C ALA A 345 36.73 -3.38 6.80
N GLU A 346 35.99 -4.38 6.30
CA GLU A 346 36.44 -5.78 6.30
C GLU A 346 37.74 -5.95 5.48
N LEU A 347 37.79 -5.39 4.27
CA LEU A 347 38.96 -5.49 3.41
C LEU A 347 40.21 -4.87 4.06
N ILE A 348 40.08 -3.68 4.65
CA ILE A 348 41.19 -3.01 5.34
C ILE A 348 41.64 -3.80 6.57
N SER A 349 40.70 -4.34 7.34
CA SER A 349 41.00 -5.19 8.50
C SER A 349 41.80 -6.42 8.10
N VAL A 350 41.41 -7.09 7.01
CA VAL A 350 42.12 -8.26 6.47
C VAL A 350 43.51 -7.87 5.94
N ALA A 351 43.63 -6.75 5.22
CA ALA A 351 44.91 -6.25 4.71
C ALA A 351 45.91 -5.96 5.85
N ARG A 352 45.48 -5.21 6.88
CA ARG A 352 46.31 -4.90 8.06
C ARG A 352 46.73 -6.15 8.85
N LYS A 353 45.82 -7.11 9.06
CA LYS A 353 46.15 -8.38 9.74
C LYS A 353 47.17 -9.19 8.94
N THR A 354 47.02 -9.24 7.62
CA THR A 354 47.93 -9.96 6.72
C THR A 354 49.32 -9.33 6.74
N GLU A 355 49.41 -8.01 6.64
CA GLU A 355 50.67 -7.28 6.73
C GLU A 355 51.38 -7.52 8.07
N SER A 356 50.66 -7.38 9.20
CA SER A 356 51.25 -7.63 10.53
C SER A 356 51.80 -9.05 10.68
N SER A 357 51.16 -10.02 10.03
CA SER A 357 51.59 -11.42 10.03
C SER A 357 52.85 -11.60 9.18
N LEU A 358 52.91 -10.97 8.00
CA LEU A 358 54.09 -10.98 7.14
C LEU A 358 55.30 -10.30 7.81
N LEU A 359 55.08 -9.18 8.50
CA LEU A 359 56.11 -8.49 9.28
C LEU A 359 56.67 -9.38 10.39
N LYS A 360 55.82 -10.08 11.15
CA LYS A 360 56.25 -11.05 12.18
C LYS A 360 57.06 -12.20 11.59
N ILE A 361 56.66 -12.73 10.42
CA ILE A 361 57.40 -13.79 9.72
C ILE A 361 58.76 -13.28 9.25
N ARG A 362 58.82 -12.08 8.64
CA ARG A 362 60.09 -11.45 8.21
C ARG A 362 61.03 -11.20 9.39
N GLN A 363 60.52 -10.67 10.50
CA GLN A 363 61.30 -10.46 11.73
C GLN A 363 61.79 -11.79 12.32
N GLY A 364 60.97 -12.84 12.32
CA GLY A 364 61.34 -14.19 12.79
C GLY A 364 62.34 -14.91 11.88
N ALA A 365 62.37 -14.58 10.59
CA ALA A 365 63.38 -15.05 9.64
C ALA A 365 64.70 -14.27 9.79
N GLN A 366 64.63 -12.94 9.93
CA GLN A 366 65.81 -12.08 10.17
C GLN A 366 66.51 -12.42 11.48
N ARG A 367 65.77 -12.71 12.56
CA ARG A 367 66.35 -13.17 13.84
C ARG A 367 67.09 -14.51 13.72
N ARG A 368 66.72 -15.38 12.77
CA ARG A 368 67.41 -16.65 12.49
C ARG A 368 68.61 -16.51 11.56
N ALA A 369 68.67 -15.45 10.75
CA ALA A 369 69.72 -15.22 9.76
C ALA A 369 70.84 -14.26 10.22
N GLY A 370 70.76 -13.69 11.43
CA GLY A 370 71.85 -12.90 12.02
C GLY A 370 72.17 -11.57 11.32
N ALA A 371 71.25 -11.02 10.54
CA ALA A 371 71.46 -9.76 9.79
C ALA A 371 71.03 -8.52 10.61
N SER A 372 71.92 -7.54 10.73
CA SER A 372 71.69 -6.22 11.33
C SER A 372 70.73 -5.37 10.49
N SER A 373 69.91 -4.56 11.16
CA SER A 373 68.90 -3.69 10.57
C SER A 373 69.51 -2.43 9.96
N ASP A 374 69.60 -2.37 8.64
CA ASP A 374 69.70 -1.09 7.92
C ASP A 374 69.23 -1.27 6.48
N VAL A 375 67.91 -1.39 6.30
CA VAL A 375 67.25 -0.94 5.08
C VAL A 375 65.97 -0.25 5.53
N SER A 376 66.01 1.07 5.59
CA SER A 376 64.83 1.92 5.62
C SER A 376 64.12 1.76 4.27
N ASP A 377 63.24 0.75 4.19
CA ASP A 377 62.25 0.66 3.12
C ASP A 377 61.29 1.85 3.28
N HIS A 378 61.64 2.99 2.70
CA HIS A 378 60.71 4.09 2.39
C HIS A 378 59.66 3.69 1.33
N ASN A 379 59.51 2.40 1.06
CA ASN A 379 58.53 1.86 0.14
C ASN A 379 57.17 1.82 0.83
N VAL A 380 56.22 2.58 0.27
CA VAL A 380 54.81 2.61 0.69
C VAL A 380 54.27 1.18 0.80
N SER A 381 53.66 0.85 1.94
CA SER A 381 53.16 -0.50 2.20
C SER A 381 52.06 -0.88 1.19
N ASP A 382 51.95 -2.17 0.88
CA ASP A 382 50.82 -2.72 0.12
C ASP A 382 49.48 -2.32 0.75
N THR A 383 49.41 -2.25 2.08
CA THR A 383 48.22 -1.81 2.82
C THR A 383 47.93 -0.32 2.58
N ASP A 384 48.95 0.52 2.51
CA ASP A 384 48.80 1.95 2.21
C ASP A 384 48.34 2.18 0.77
N LYS A 385 48.83 1.37 -0.19
CA LYS A 385 48.34 1.39 -1.57
C LYS A 385 46.87 1.00 -1.67
N ILE A 386 46.45 -0.02 -0.91
CA ILE A 386 45.05 -0.44 -0.82
C ILE A 386 44.18 0.67 -0.20
N CYS A 387 44.61 1.28 0.91
CA CYS A 387 43.88 2.39 1.54
C CYS A 387 43.77 3.59 0.60
N MET A 388 44.85 3.91 -0.13
CA MET A 388 44.85 5.00 -1.11
C MET A 388 43.90 4.72 -2.29
N GLN A 389 43.86 3.49 -2.80
CA GLN A 389 42.89 3.13 -3.85
C GLN A 389 41.45 3.32 -3.35
N LEU A 390 41.13 2.80 -2.16
CA LEU A 390 39.80 2.98 -1.58
C LEU A 390 39.48 4.45 -1.33
N PHE A 391 40.45 5.25 -0.91
CA PHE A 391 40.26 6.69 -0.74
C PHE A 391 39.86 7.38 -2.04
N LEU A 392 40.53 7.09 -3.15
CA LEU A 392 40.16 7.61 -4.47
C LEU A 392 38.78 7.11 -4.91
N ASP A 393 38.47 5.85 -4.65
CA ASP A 393 37.17 5.24 -4.95
C ASP A 393 36.03 5.95 -4.20
N ILE A 394 36.23 6.24 -2.92
CA ILE A 394 35.23 6.88 -2.06
C ILE A 394 35.06 8.36 -2.41
N GLN A 395 36.13 9.06 -2.79
CA GLN A 395 36.00 10.42 -3.32
C GLN A 395 35.09 10.45 -4.56
N GLU A 396 35.29 9.51 -5.49
CA GLU A 396 34.45 9.44 -6.69
C GLU A 396 33.01 9.00 -6.39
N TYR A 397 32.83 8.07 -5.45
CA TYR A 397 31.51 7.70 -4.94
C TYR A 397 30.78 8.91 -4.33
N GLY A 398 31.48 9.74 -3.54
CA GLY A 398 30.96 10.99 -2.98
C GLY A 398 30.54 12.01 -4.05
N ARG A 399 31.34 12.17 -5.12
CA ARG A 399 30.95 13.02 -6.27
C ARG A 399 29.72 12.47 -6.99
N SER A 400 29.62 11.15 -7.11
CA SER A 400 28.47 10.48 -7.72
C SER A 400 27.19 10.66 -6.89
N LEU A 401 27.27 10.62 -5.55
CA LEU A 401 26.17 10.96 -4.65
C LEU A 401 25.72 12.43 -4.83
N ALA A 402 26.69 13.35 -4.90
CA ALA A 402 26.40 14.77 -5.10
C ALA A 402 25.70 15.04 -6.44
N ALA A 403 26.07 14.31 -7.50
CA ALA A 403 25.41 14.38 -8.80
C ALA A 403 23.93 13.92 -8.76
N LEU A 404 23.56 13.06 -7.80
CA LEU A 404 22.18 12.68 -7.53
C LEU A 404 21.46 13.65 -6.56
N GLY A 405 22.13 14.72 -6.12
CA GLY A 405 21.59 15.69 -5.17
C GLY A 405 21.75 15.29 -3.70
N VAL A 406 22.53 14.25 -3.39
CA VAL A 406 22.75 13.78 -2.03
C VAL A 406 24.10 14.26 -1.50
N GLN A 407 24.08 14.99 -0.40
CA GLN A 407 25.32 15.39 0.28
C GLN A 407 25.89 14.20 1.03
N ALA A 408 27.02 13.67 0.57
CA ALA A 408 27.68 12.53 1.18
C ALA A 408 28.02 12.76 2.66
N ALA A 409 28.29 14.02 3.04
CA ALA A 409 28.54 14.41 4.43
C ALA A 409 27.30 14.22 5.33
N ASP A 410 26.08 14.13 4.80
CA ASP A 410 24.87 13.93 5.61
C ASP A 410 24.59 12.45 5.91
N ILE A 411 25.24 11.53 5.19
CA ILE A 411 25.10 10.08 5.37
C ILE A 411 26.07 9.59 6.45
N PRO A 412 25.60 9.13 7.63
CA PRO A 412 26.50 8.69 8.69
C PRO A 412 27.43 7.53 8.28
N PRO A 413 26.96 6.48 7.57
CA PRO A 413 27.84 5.45 7.04
C PRO A 413 28.97 5.99 6.13
N TYR A 414 28.72 7.07 5.37
CA TYR A 414 29.74 7.68 4.52
C TYR A 414 30.85 8.33 5.36
N ARG A 415 30.49 9.01 6.46
CA ARG A 415 31.48 9.60 7.37
C ARG A 415 32.38 8.51 7.97
N SER A 416 31.78 7.40 8.41
CA SER A 416 32.53 6.25 8.93
C SER A 416 33.43 5.62 7.86
N LEU A 417 32.94 5.52 6.63
CA LEU A 417 33.70 5.05 5.49
C LEU A 417 34.89 5.97 5.19
N TRP A 418 34.67 7.29 5.14
CA TRP A 418 35.70 8.30 4.96
C TRP A 418 36.78 8.21 6.04
N GLN A 419 36.41 8.13 7.31
CA GLN A 419 37.35 7.98 8.43
C GLN A 419 38.18 6.70 8.33
N CYS A 420 37.63 5.64 7.73
CA CYS A 420 38.31 4.37 7.58
C CYS A 420 39.44 4.42 6.53
N VAL A 421 39.27 5.21 5.46
CA VAL A 421 40.16 5.21 4.28
C VAL A 421 41.00 6.48 4.13
N ALA A 422 40.56 7.60 4.68
CA ALA A 422 41.21 8.88 4.45
C ALA A 422 42.57 8.95 5.16
N PRO A 423 43.59 9.55 4.52
CA PRO A 423 44.84 9.91 5.17
C PRO A 423 44.60 10.75 6.43
N SER A 424 45.46 10.62 7.44
CA SER A 424 45.28 11.25 8.76
C SER A 424 45.09 12.78 8.70
N ASP A 425 45.69 13.44 7.72
CA ASP A 425 45.57 14.88 7.45
C ASP A 425 44.22 15.30 6.82
N ARG A 426 43.44 14.34 6.29
CA ARG A 426 42.17 14.58 5.59
C ARG A 426 40.94 13.95 6.24
N GLN A 427 41.11 13.29 7.38
CA GLN A 427 39.99 12.63 8.10
C GLN A 427 38.96 13.60 8.67
N SER A 428 39.36 14.83 9.01
CA SER A 428 38.49 15.84 9.64
C SER A 428 37.59 16.60 8.66
N LEU A 429 37.87 16.51 7.35
CA LEU A 429 37.21 17.32 6.34
C LEU A 429 36.86 16.48 5.11
N ILE A 430 35.56 16.28 4.89
CA ILE A 430 35.05 15.63 3.68
C ILE A 430 35.04 16.64 2.55
N LYS A 431 36.05 16.58 1.69
CA LYS A 431 36.15 17.34 0.44
C LYS A 431 36.67 16.45 -0.68
N PHE A 432 36.04 16.53 -1.85
CA PHE A 432 36.34 15.71 -3.02
C PHE A 432 36.99 16.55 -4.10
#